data_AF-A0A0B2SSV8-F1
#
_entry.id   AF-A0A0B2SSV8-F1
#
_cell.length_a   1.000
_cell.length_b   1.000
_cell.length_c   1.000
_cell.angle_alpha   90.00
_cell.angle_beta   90.00
_cell.angle_gamma   90.00
#
_symmetry.space_group_name_H-M   'P 1'
#
loop_
_entity.id
_entity.type
_entity.pdbx_description
1 polymer ?
#
loop_
_entity_poly.entity_id
_entity_poly.type
_entity_poly.pdbx_seq_one_letter_code
_entity_poly.pdbx_strand_id
1 'polypeptide(L)' 'MRNLSSRPGVEKMLSQTLEEMDVMKRSTRFYKRHCNSTHSINHSDEICEDMGWSSWRKKNWITEAFSPYSSEDYRKKD' A
#
# COMPACT_ATOMS: atom_id res chain seq x y z
N MET A 1 -15.71 13.09 -5.39
CA MET A 1 -15.05 12.42 -6.52
C MET A 1 -13.55 12.47 -6.25
N ARG A 2 -12.90 11.33 -5.96
CA ARG A 2 -11.44 11.29 -5.77
C ARG A 2 -10.80 11.37 -7.16
N ASN A 3 -10.00 12.41 -7.41
CA ASN A 3 -9.38 12.64 -8.71
C ASN A 3 -8.28 11.58 -8.93
N LEU A 4 -8.44 10.73 -9.95
CA LEU A 4 -7.40 9.82 -10.43
C LEU A 4 -6.13 10.65 -10.74
N SER A 5 -5.03 10.38 -10.03
CA SER A 5 -3.66 10.87 -10.32
C SER A 5 -3.26 12.34 -10.02
N SER A 6 -3.99 13.10 -9.19
CA SER A 6 -3.46 14.40 -8.75
C SER A 6 -2.41 14.22 -7.63
N ARG A 7 -1.15 14.58 -7.89
CA ARG A 7 -0.07 14.51 -6.88
C ARG A 7 -0.42 15.37 -5.66
N PRO A 8 -0.26 14.84 -4.42
CA PRO A 8 -0.45 15.65 -3.23
C PRO A 8 0.58 16.79 -3.13
N GLY A 9 0.25 17.82 -2.37
CA GLY A 9 1.19 18.92 -2.07
C GLY A 9 2.43 18.43 -1.33
N VAL A 10 3.54 19.16 -1.45
CA VAL A 10 4.85 18.79 -0.88
C VAL A 10 4.77 18.56 0.63
N GLU A 11 4.05 19.42 1.34
CA GLU A 11 3.85 19.30 2.79
C GLU A 11 3.19 17.97 3.18
N LYS A 12 2.14 17.55 2.46
CA LYS A 12 1.43 16.30 2.70
C LYS A 12 2.30 15.07 2.41
N MET A 13 3.09 15.10 1.34
CA MET A 13 4.04 14.03 1.06
C MET A 13 5.07 13.91 2.18
N LEU A 14 5.62 15.03 2.64
CA LEU A 14 6.60 15.04 3.72
C LEU A 14 6.02 14.49 5.02
N SER A 15 4.81 14.91 5.40
CA SER A 15 4.16 14.42 6.63
C SER A 15 3.91 12.91 6.57
N GLN A 16 3.42 12.41 5.43
CA GLN A 16 3.17 10.98 5.24
C GLN A 16 4.47 10.17 5.31
N THR A 17 5.54 10.61 4.64
CA THR A 17 6.84 9.93 4.69
C THR A 17 7.40 9.89 6.12
N LEU A 18 7.26 10.97 6.89
CA LEU A 18 7.72 11.00 8.29
C LEU A 18 6.94 10.05 9.18
N GLU A 19 5.63 9.92 8.96
CA GLU A 19 4.77 8.98 9.67
C GLU A 19 5.14 7.52 9.35
N GLU A 20 5.29 7.18 8.07
CA GLU A 20 5.74 5.87 7.62
C GLU A 20 7.11 5.51 8.21
N MET A 21 8.03 6.48 8.26
CA MET A 21 9.33 6.31 8.90
C MET A 21 9.23 6.03 10.40
N ASP A 22 8.29 6.65 11.11
CA ASP A 22 8.09 6.40 12.54
C ASP A 22 7.52 5.01 12.80
N VAL A 23 6.55 4.58 11.99
CA VAL A 23 6.02 3.22 12.02
C VAL A 23 7.12 2.19 11.77
N MET A 24 7.98 2.42 10.76
CA MET A 24 9.10 1.52 10.46
C MET A 24 10.10 1.40 11.61
N LYS A 25 10.41 2.51 12.30
CA LYS A 25 11.28 2.51 13.49
C LYS A 25 10.71 1.64 14.61
N ARG A 26 9.39 1.64 14.78
CA ARG A 26 8.68 0.85 15.81
C ARG A 26 8.54 -0.62 15.40
N SER A 27 8.38 -0.92 14.11
CA SER A 27 8.15 -2.28 13.62
C SER A 27 9.41 -3.14 13.56
N THR A 28 10.58 -2.55 13.27
CA THR A 28 11.84 -3.30 13.20
C THR A 28 13.06 -2.50 13.62
N ARG A 29 13.97 -3.16 14.34
CA ARG A 29 15.31 -2.61 14.67
C ARG A 29 16.17 -2.34 13.43
N PHE A 30 15.81 -2.91 12.29
CA PHE A 30 16.55 -2.79 11.02
C PHE A 30 15.94 -1.77 10.05
N TYR A 31 15.11 -0.84 10.54
CA TYR A 31 14.40 0.14 9.69
C TYR A 31 15.32 0.91 8.72
N LYS A 32 16.59 1.12 9.07
CA LYS A 32 17.58 1.80 8.20
C LYS A 32 18.04 0.97 7.00
N ARG A 33 17.86 -0.36 7.01
CA ARG A 33 18.28 -1.27 5.93
C ARG A 33 17.16 -1.59 4.94
N HIS A 34 15.91 -1.31 5.31
CA HIS A 34 14.77 -1.65 4.45
C HIS A 34 14.51 -0.49 3.48
N CYS A 35 14.40 -0.82 2.19
CA CYS A 35 14.09 0.14 1.13
C CYS A 35 12.58 0.41 1.02
N ASN A 36 11.76 -0.49 1.56
CA ASN A 36 10.32 -0.42 1.52
C ASN A 36 9.75 -0.36 2.95
N SER A 37 8.48 -0.02 3.10
CA SER A 37 7.74 -0.21 4.35
C SER A 37 7.64 -1.70 4.69
N THR A 38 7.50 -2.01 5.98
CA THR A 38 7.24 -3.38 6.46
C THR A 38 5.89 -3.93 6.01
N HIS A 39 5.00 -3.09 5.47
CA HIS A 39 3.63 -3.44 5.10
C HIS A 39 3.44 -3.38 3.58
N SER A 40 4.00 -4.36 2.86
CA SER A 40 3.98 -4.41 1.39
C SER A 40 2.56 -4.52 0.78
N ILE A 41 1.64 -5.24 1.44
CA ILE A 41 0.25 -5.38 1.00
C ILE A 41 -0.48 -4.04 1.08
N ASN A 42 -0.44 -3.39 2.26
CA ASN A 42 -1.06 -2.08 2.47
C ASN A 42 -0.55 -1.04 1.47
N HIS A 43 0.77 -1.02 1.24
CA HIS A 43 1.37 -0.12 0.27
C HIS A 43 0.87 -0.38 -1.16
N SER A 44 0.73 -1.66 -1.56
CA SER A 44 0.23 -2.01 -2.88
C SER A 44 -1.26 -1.68 -3.06
N ASP A 45 -2.03 -1.72 -1.97
CA ASP A 45 -3.45 -1.35 -1.95
C ASP A 45 -3.66 0.16 -2.04
N GLU A 46 -2.88 0.97 -1.32
CA GLU A 46 -2.88 2.43 -1.46
C GLU A 46 -2.61 2.86 -2.91
N ILE A 47 -1.61 2.26 -3.56
CA ILE A 47 -1.29 2.53 -4.97
C ILE A 47 -2.48 2.18 -5.87
N CYS A 48 -3.21 1.10 -5.57
CA CYS A 48 -4.37 0.72 -6.37
C CYS A 48 -5.54 1.66 -6.15
N GLU A 49 -5.79 2.12 -4.93
CA GLU A 49 -6.77 3.17 -4.68
C GLU A 49 -6.43 4.46 -5.43
N ASP A 50 -5.15 4.85 -5.47
CA ASP A 50 -4.66 6.02 -6.21
C ASP A 50 -4.87 5.89 -7.73
N MET A 51 -4.80 4.67 -8.27
CA MET A 51 -5.14 4.34 -9.66
C MET A 51 -6.65 4.23 -9.91
N GLY A 52 -7.48 4.35 -8.86
CA GLY A 52 -8.94 4.14 -8.94
C GLY A 52 -9.34 2.67 -9.05
N TRP A 53 -8.46 1.75 -8.66
CA TRP A 53 -8.71 0.31 -8.64
C TRP A 53 -9.18 -0.15 -7.25
N SER A 54 -9.92 -1.25 -7.22
CA SER A 54 -10.32 -1.90 -5.96
C SER A 54 -9.10 -2.49 -5.26
N SER A 55 -8.97 -2.22 -3.96
CA SER A 55 -8.01 -2.89 -3.07
C SER A 55 -8.42 -4.32 -2.74
N TRP A 56 -9.72 -4.67 -2.84
CA TRP A 56 -10.19 -6.06 -2.75
C TRP A 56 -9.77 -6.90 -3.95
N ARG A 57 -9.08 -8.02 -3.73
CA ARG A 57 -8.41 -8.78 -4.81
C ARG A 57 -8.98 -10.15 -5.08
N LYS A 58 -9.45 -10.84 -4.04
CA LYS A 58 -9.94 -12.21 -4.16
C LYS A 58 -11.46 -12.23 -4.19
N LYS A 59 -11.97 -13.26 -4.87
CA LYS A 59 -13.39 -13.37 -5.24
C LYS A 59 -14.31 -13.57 -4.03
N ASN A 60 -13.79 -14.10 -2.92
CA ASN A 60 -14.58 -14.37 -1.73
C ASN A 60 -13.83 -13.90 -0.46
N TRP A 61 -14.60 -13.61 0.58
CA TRP A 61 -14.07 -13.04 1.82
C TRP A 61 -13.13 -13.97 2.59
N ILE A 62 -13.33 -15.30 2.46
CA ILE A 62 -12.49 -16.31 3.14
C ILE A 62 -11.09 -16.30 2.54
N THR A 63 -10.98 -16.31 1.20
CA THR A 63 -9.69 -16.27 0.55
C THR A 63 -9.01 -14.91 0.75
N GLU A 64 -9.78 -13.81 0.78
CA GLU A 64 -9.25 -12.48 1.09
C GLU A 64 -8.57 -12.42 2.48
N ALA A 65 -9.14 -13.10 3.48
CA ALA A 65 -8.63 -13.10 4.84
C ALA A 65 -7.49 -14.11 5.08
N PHE A 66 -7.54 -15.28 4.44
CA PHE A 66 -6.67 -16.42 4.80
C PHE A 66 -5.71 -16.88 3.70
N SER A 67 -5.83 -16.39 2.46
CA SER A 67 -4.90 -16.76 1.39
C SER A 67 -3.77 -15.74 1.24
N PRO A 68 -2.56 -16.17 0.88
CA PRO A 68 -1.46 -15.24 0.63
C PRO A 68 -1.79 -14.28 -0.53
N TYR A 69 -1.32 -13.05 -0.40
CA TYR A 69 -1.30 -12.07 -1.49
C TYR A 69 -0.08 -12.32 -2.37
N SER A 70 -0.32 -12.36 -3.67
CA SER A 70 0.70 -12.49 -4.71
C SER A 70 0.61 -11.30 -5.67
N SER A 71 1.65 -11.06 -6.45
CA SER A 71 1.62 -10.03 -7.50
C SER A 71 0.52 -10.28 -8.54
N GLU A 72 0.15 -11.53 -8.77
CA GLU A 72 -0.92 -11.93 -9.69
C GLU A 72 -2.30 -11.41 -9.24
N ASP A 73 -2.50 -11.22 -7.94
CA ASP A 73 -3.74 -10.67 -7.38
C ASP A 73 -3.95 -9.19 -7.78
N TYR A 74 -2.89 -8.49 -8.20
CA TYR A 74 -2.92 -7.10 -8.67
C TYR A 74 -2.97 -6.98 -10.20
N ARG A 75 -2.92 -8.10 -10.93
CA ARG A 75 -2.98 -8.09 -12.39
C ARG A 75 -4.39 -7.70 -12.84
N LYS A 76 -4.46 -6.72 -13.74
CA LYS A 76 -5.71 -6.34 -14.42
C LYS A 76 -6.26 -7.58 -15.14
N LYS A 77 -7.52 -7.94 -14.87
CA LYS A 77 -8.25 -8.92 -15.68
C LYS A 77 -8.77 -8.18 -16.91
N ASP A 78 -8.36 -8.65 -18.09
CA ASP A 78 -8.87 -8.16 -19.38
C ASP A 78 -10.37 -8.44 -19.53
#